data_AF-A0A2K0WGQ7-F1
#
_entry.id   AF-A0A2K0WGQ7-F1
#
_cell.length_a   1.000
_cell.length_b   1.000
_cell.length_c   1.000
_cell.angle_alpha   90.00
_cell.angle_beta   90.00
_cell.angle_gamma   90.00
#
_symmetry.space_group_name_H-M   'P 1'
#
loop_
_entity.id
_entity.type
_entity.pdbx_description
1 polymer ?
#
loop_
_entity_poly.entity_id
_entity_poly.type
_entity_poly.pdbx_seq_one_letter_code
_entity_poly.pdbx_strand_id
1 'polypeptide(L)'
;MAEKRRFDMHLGPRGAPQNVGPELKAAHPVVRTNPVTGWKSIFAVGPAAERINEVTDGESKRLLEWFLDMVWRNHDLQVRLKWKNKNDIAIQDNRSVFHTATFDYMGYGERFGNQAVAIGEVACFDPSSCSRREALGLPPANF
;
A
#
# COMPACT_ATOMS: atom_id res chain seq x y z
N MET A 1 6.46 -18.77 -13.82
CA MET A 1 7.68 -18.75 -12.96
C MET A 1 7.98 -20.13 -12.36
N ALA A 2 7.00 -20.89 -11.85
CA ALA A 2 7.23 -22.23 -11.27
C ALA A 2 7.63 -23.32 -12.29
N GLU A 3 7.00 -23.34 -13.48
CA GLU A 3 7.32 -24.33 -14.53
C GLU A 3 8.77 -24.28 -15.01
N LYS A 4 9.41 -23.11 -14.93
CA LYS A 4 10.81 -22.93 -15.34
C LYS A 4 11.84 -23.45 -14.34
N ARG A 5 11.45 -23.83 -13.11
CA ARG A 5 12.40 -24.16 -12.03
C ARG A 5 12.19 -25.53 -11.35
N ARG A 6 11.34 -26.43 -11.86
CA ARG A 6 11.08 -27.77 -11.28
C ARG A 6 10.70 -27.73 -9.78
N PHE A 7 9.84 -26.78 -9.41
CA PHE A 7 9.24 -26.78 -8.07
C PHE A 7 7.72 -26.81 -8.22
N ASP A 8 7.07 -27.65 -7.41
CA ASP A 8 5.62 -27.68 -7.32
C ASP A 8 5.13 -26.42 -6.61
N MET A 9 4.14 -25.76 -7.20
CA MET A 9 3.54 -24.58 -6.60
C MET A 9 2.64 -25.00 -5.44
N HIS A 10 2.93 -24.56 -4.22
CA HIS A 10 2.04 -24.78 -3.07
C HIS A 10 0.73 -24.05 -3.30
N LEU A 11 -0.39 -24.76 -3.50
CA LEU A 11 -1.71 -24.19 -3.79
C LEU A 11 -2.56 -23.90 -2.53
N GLY A 12 -2.12 -24.37 -1.36
CA GLY A 12 -2.80 -24.10 -0.09
C GLY A 12 -2.66 -22.65 0.37
N PRO A 13 -3.18 -22.32 1.57
CA PRO A 13 -3.09 -20.97 2.12
C PRO A 13 -1.65 -20.47 2.21
N ARG A 14 -1.42 -19.22 1.78
CA ARG A 14 -0.12 -18.52 1.82
C ARG A 14 -0.28 -17.14 2.47
N GLY A 15 -0.04 -17.07 3.77
CA GLY A 15 -0.28 -15.86 4.57
C GLY A 15 -1.76 -15.76 4.95
N ALA A 16 -2.49 -14.84 4.34
CA ALA A 16 -3.94 -14.71 4.57
C ALA A 16 -4.69 -16.00 4.16
N PRO A 17 -5.69 -16.46 4.93
CA PRO A 17 -6.46 -17.68 4.59
C PRO A 17 -7.11 -17.67 3.20
N GLN A 18 -7.39 -16.48 2.66
CA GLN A 18 -8.00 -16.28 1.35
C GLN A 18 -6.98 -16.38 0.19
N ASN A 19 -5.67 -16.33 0.49
CA ASN A 19 -4.61 -16.44 -0.51
C ASN A 19 -4.36 -17.91 -0.85
N VAL A 20 -5.25 -18.49 -1.65
CA VAL A 20 -5.20 -19.89 -2.11
C VAL A 20 -5.16 -19.96 -3.63
N GLY A 21 -4.75 -21.10 -4.17
CA GLY A 21 -4.70 -21.34 -5.62
C GLY A 21 -3.49 -20.71 -6.31
N PRO A 22 -3.43 -20.76 -7.65
CA PRO A 22 -2.25 -20.32 -8.41
C PRO A 22 -2.27 -18.83 -8.78
N GLU A 23 -3.42 -18.16 -8.67
CA GLU A 23 -3.59 -16.77 -9.08
C GLU A 23 -3.26 -15.81 -7.93
N LEU A 24 -2.64 -14.68 -8.28
CA LEU A 24 -2.38 -13.55 -7.38
C LEU A 24 -3.13 -12.33 -7.92
N LYS A 25 -4.47 -12.41 -7.86
CA LYS A 25 -5.37 -11.34 -8.29
C LYS A 25 -6.34 -11.00 -7.17
N ALA A 26 -6.59 -9.71 -6.98
CA ALA A 26 -7.58 -9.22 -6.03
C ALA A 26 -8.19 -7.92 -6.55
N ALA A 27 -9.47 -7.72 -6.29
CA ALA A 27 -10.15 -6.44 -6.48
C ALA A 27 -10.25 -5.75 -5.12
N HIS A 28 -9.73 -4.53 -5.03
CA HIS A 28 -9.77 -3.70 -3.82
C HIS A 28 -10.39 -2.34 -4.14
N PRO A 29 -11.04 -1.70 -3.16
CA PRO A 29 -11.51 -0.34 -3.36
C PRO A 29 -10.31 0.60 -3.46
N VAL A 30 -10.40 1.59 -4.36
CA VAL A 30 -9.37 2.63 -4.52
C VAL A 30 -9.24 3.45 -3.23
N VAL A 31 -10.38 3.72 -2.59
CA VAL A 31 -10.48 4.37 -1.28
C VAL A 31 -10.86 3.32 -0.25
N ARG A 32 -10.04 3.15 0.78
CA ARG A 32 -10.29 2.22 1.87
C ARG A 32 -10.68 2.97 3.13
N THR A 33 -11.57 2.39 3.94
CA THR A 33 -11.81 2.80 5.32
C THR A 33 -10.93 1.97 6.27
N ASN A 34 -10.12 2.63 7.10
CA ASN A 34 -9.36 1.97 8.15
C ASN A 34 -10.33 1.56 9.28
N PRO A 35 -10.47 0.26 9.61
CA PRO A 35 -11.51 -0.20 10.54
C PRO A 35 -11.25 0.18 11.99
N VAL A 36 -10.03 0.63 12.32
CA VAL A 36 -9.68 1.07 13.68
C VAL A 36 -10.01 2.54 13.86
N THR A 37 -9.67 3.39 12.89
CA THR A 37 -9.86 4.84 12.99
C THR A 37 -11.18 5.32 12.40
N GLY A 38 -11.82 4.52 11.54
CA GLY A 38 -12.95 4.94 10.71
C GLY A 38 -12.55 5.92 9.59
N TRP A 39 -11.26 6.18 9.39
CA TRP A 39 -10.80 7.17 8.42
C TRP A 39 -10.61 6.57 7.03
N LYS A 40 -10.96 7.34 5.99
CA LYS A 40 -10.71 6.96 4.60
C LYS A 40 -9.37 7.45 4.06
N SER A 41 -8.71 6.61 3.27
CA SER A 41 -7.47 6.92 2.56
C SER A 41 -7.41 6.23 1.19
N ILE A 42 -6.61 6.76 0.28
CA ILE A 42 -6.22 6.05 -0.95
C ILE A 42 -5.46 4.78 -0.54
N PHE A 43 -5.71 3.65 -1.22
CA PHE A 43 -5.17 2.34 -0.85
C PHE A 43 -4.56 1.57 -2.02
N ALA A 44 -5.35 1.22 -3.03
CA ALA A 44 -4.93 0.30 -4.09
C ALA A 44 -4.27 1.03 -5.28
N VAL A 45 -3.12 1.68 -5.04
CA VAL A 45 -2.36 2.42 -6.08
C VAL A 45 -0.88 2.05 -6.06
N GLY A 46 -0.17 2.33 -7.16
CA GLY A 46 1.26 2.04 -7.30
C GLY A 46 1.54 0.75 -8.08
N PRO A 47 2.73 0.12 -7.91
CA PRO A 47 3.22 -0.93 -8.79
C PRO A 47 2.34 -2.20 -8.88
N ALA A 48 1.48 -2.44 -7.89
CA ALA A 48 0.60 -3.60 -7.84
C ALA A 48 -0.79 -3.35 -8.48
N ALA A 49 -1.13 -2.09 -8.77
CA ALA A 49 -2.43 -1.74 -9.34
C ALA A 49 -2.40 -1.88 -10.87
N GLU A 50 -3.23 -2.78 -11.41
CA GLU A 50 -3.27 -3.07 -12.85
C GLU A 50 -4.34 -2.23 -13.58
N ARG A 51 -5.55 -2.15 -13.02
CA ARG A 51 -6.67 -1.42 -13.62
C ARG A 51 -7.69 -0.95 -12.59
N ILE A 52 -8.44 0.08 -12.95
CA ILE A 52 -9.67 0.47 -12.28
C ILE A 52 -10.84 -0.20 -13.02
N ASN A 53 -11.74 -0.80 -12.25
CA ASN A 53 -12.92 -1.47 -12.80
C ASN A 53 -13.94 -0.44 -13.31
N GLU A 54 -14.81 -0.87 -14.23
CA GLU A 54 -15.93 -0.05 -14.77
C GLU A 54 -15.53 1.25 -15.49
N VAL A 55 -14.27 1.39 -15.90
CA VAL A 55 -13.80 2.51 -16.73
C VAL A 55 -12.98 1.97 -17.91
N THR A 56 -12.78 2.81 -18.93
CA THR A 56 -11.91 2.49 -20.07
C THR A 56 -10.45 2.39 -19.63
N ASP A 57 -9.61 1.69 -20.40
CA ASP A 57 -8.18 1.59 -20.11
C ASP A 57 -7.49 2.97 -20.07
N GLY A 58 -7.93 3.89 -20.94
CA GLY A 58 -7.42 5.26 -20.98
C GLY A 58 -7.78 6.09 -19.74
N GLU A 59 -8.96 5.88 -19.16
CA GLU A 59 -9.37 6.50 -17.89
C GLU A 59 -8.65 5.85 -16.72
N SER A 60 -8.64 4.52 -16.67
CA SER A 60 -7.95 3.72 -15.66
C SER A 60 -6.49 4.16 -15.50
N LYS A 61 -5.74 4.24 -16.60
CA LYS A 61 -4.34 4.67 -16.58
C LYS A 61 -4.17 6.07 -15.98
N ARG A 62 -4.96 7.04 -16.45
CA ARG A 62 -4.86 8.44 -15.99
C ARG A 62 -5.21 8.58 -14.50
N LEU A 63 -6.25 7.86 -14.06
CA LEU A 63 -6.67 7.87 -12.66
C LEU A 63 -5.60 7.25 -11.75
N LEU A 64 -5.06 6.09 -12.12
CA LEU A 64 -3.98 5.44 -11.34
C LEU A 64 -2.72 6.32 -11.25
N GLU A 65 -2.32 6.94 -12.37
CA GLU A 65 -1.21 7.91 -12.39
C GLU A 65 -1.49 9.10 -11.47
N TRP A 66 -2.69 9.68 -11.56
CA TRP A 66 -3.09 10.82 -10.73
C TRP A 66 -3.13 10.48 -9.23
N PHE A 67 -3.72 9.34 -8.87
CA PHE A 67 -3.77 8.90 -7.47
C PHE A 67 -2.37 8.63 -6.91
N LEU A 68 -1.48 8.05 -7.71
CA LEU A 68 -0.09 7.84 -7.31
C LEU A 68 0.62 9.19 -7.12
N ASP A 69 0.48 10.12 -8.06
CA ASP A 69 1.07 11.46 -7.99
C ASP A 69 0.68 12.22 -6.72
N MET A 70 -0.57 12.10 -6.26
CA MET A 70 -1.01 12.70 -4.99
C MET A 70 -0.23 12.18 -3.77
N VAL A 71 0.29 10.95 -3.82
CA VAL A 71 1.08 10.35 -2.74
C VAL A 71 2.54 10.77 -2.83
N TRP A 72 3.20 10.52 -3.95
CA TRP A 72 4.67 10.65 -4.02
C TRP A 72 5.17 12.04 -4.42
N ARG A 73 4.35 12.88 -5.07
CA ARG A 73 4.74 14.27 -5.36
C ARG A 73 4.41 15.23 -4.22
N ASN A 74 3.61 14.79 -3.25
CA ASN A 74 3.28 15.59 -2.09
C ASN A 74 4.27 15.32 -0.94
N HIS A 75 5.25 16.20 -0.78
CA HIS A 75 6.26 16.08 0.26
C HIS A 75 5.71 16.30 1.67
N ASP A 76 4.57 16.98 1.84
CA ASP A 76 3.93 17.16 3.15
C ASP A 76 3.37 15.84 3.71
N LEU A 77 3.18 14.82 2.86
CA LEU A 77 2.70 13.49 3.24
C LEU A 77 3.83 12.51 3.55
N GLN A 78 5.10 12.93 3.42
CA GLN A 78 6.24 12.02 3.44
C GLN A 78 7.08 12.16 4.71
N VAL A 79 7.50 11.00 5.23
CA VAL A 79 8.53 10.90 6.26
C VAL A 79 9.66 10.04 5.70
N ARG A 80 10.88 10.58 5.75
CA ARG A 80 12.10 9.84 5.37
C ARG A 80 12.89 9.46 6.61
N LEU A 81 12.84 8.18 6.96
CA LEU A 81 13.57 7.64 8.11
C LEU A 81 15.03 7.36 7.75
N LYS A 82 15.96 8.02 8.43
CA LYS A 82 17.39 7.69 8.40
C LYS A 82 17.72 6.74 9.56
N TRP A 83 17.98 5.48 9.24
CA TRP A 83 18.48 4.48 10.17
C TRP A 83 19.86 4.89 10.68
N LYS A 84 20.03 5.06 11.98
CA LYS A 84 21.28 5.53 12.59
C LYS A 84 21.87 4.54 13.57
N ASN A 85 21.03 3.80 14.30
CA ASN A 85 21.48 2.91 15.37
C ASN A 85 21.14 1.45 15.06
N LYS A 86 21.88 0.55 15.71
CA LYS A 86 21.53 -0.87 15.75
C LYS A 86 20.17 -1.02 16.44
N ASN A 87 19.30 -1.83 15.86
CA ASN A 87 17.95 -2.09 16.37
C ASN A 87 17.01 -0.88 16.37
N ASP A 88 17.26 0.14 15.54
CA ASP A 88 16.19 1.10 15.19
C ASP A 88 14.99 0.30 14.63
N ILE A 89 13.77 0.72 14.96
CA ILE A 89 12.52 0.06 14.52
C ILE A 89 11.59 1.10 13.90
N ALA A 90 10.95 0.73 12.79
CA ALA A 90 9.84 1.48 12.20
C ALA A 90 8.59 0.61 12.23
N ILE A 91 7.48 1.18 12.69
CA ILE A 91 6.16 0.54 12.66
C ILE A 91 5.27 1.38 11.75
N GLN A 92 4.57 0.71 10.85
CA GLN A 92 3.75 1.34 9.83
C GLN A 92 2.39 0.65 9.76
N ASP A 93 1.31 1.44 9.70
CA ASP A 93 -0.02 0.91 9.39
C ASP A 93 -0.19 0.82 7.87
N ASN A 94 0.05 -0.37 7.31
CA ASN A 94 -0.01 -0.65 5.87
C ASN A 94 -1.42 -0.46 5.26
N ARG A 95 -2.43 -0.12 6.06
CA ARG A 95 -3.79 0.21 5.61
C ARG A 95 -3.91 1.67 5.16
N SER A 96 -2.97 2.52 5.57
CA SER A 96 -3.05 3.98 5.37
C SER A 96 -1.73 4.62 4.92
N VAL A 97 -0.68 3.83 4.69
CA VAL A 97 0.63 4.36 4.25
C VAL A 97 1.21 3.55 3.10
N PHE A 98 2.05 4.20 2.31
CA PHE A 98 2.92 3.59 1.31
C PHE A 98 4.38 3.79 1.73
N HIS A 99 5.27 2.89 1.31
CA HIS A 99 6.69 3.04 1.57
C HIS A 99 7.52 2.57 0.37
N THR A 100 8.73 3.11 0.28
CA THR A 100 9.73 2.69 -0.70
C THR A 100 11.11 2.73 -0.05
N ALA A 101 11.96 1.78 -0.41
CA ALA A 101 13.37 1.84 -0.05
C ALA A 101 14.05 2.86 -0.96
N THR A 102 14.79 3.82 -0.39
CA THR A 102 15.64 4.72 -1.17
C THR A 102 16.96 4.02 -1.48
N PHE A 103 17.31 3.94 -2.77
CA PHE A 103 18.53 3.28 -3.25
C PHE A 103 19.72 4.25 -3.33
N ASP A 104 19.95 5.04 -2.28
CA ASP A 104 21.02 6.04 -2.21
C ASP A 104 22.20 5.61 -1.32
N TYR A 105 22.34 4.31 -1.08
CA TYR A 105 23.40 3.71 -0.26
C TYR A 105 24.44 2.93 -1.07
N MET A 106 24.47 3.11 -2.40
CA MET A 106 25.47 2.49 -3.26
C MET A 106 26.89 2.88 -2.82
N GLY A 107 27.76 1.89 -2.64
CA GLY A 107 29.13 2.09 -2.16
C GLY A 107 29.32 2.13 -0.64
N TYR A 108 28.24 2.14 0.16
CA TYR A 108 28.33 2.13 1.63
C TYR A 108 28.31 0.73 2.26
N GLY A 109 28.22 -0.32 1.44
CA GLY A 109 28.21 -1.72 1.88
C GLY A 109 26.80 -2.33 1.94
N GLU A 110 26.71 -3.48 2.61
CA GLU A 110 25.46 -4.24 2.73
C GLU A 110 24.44 -3.55 3.65
N ARG A 111 23.16 -3.58 3.24
CA ARG A 111 22.04 -3.12 4.05
C ARG A 111 21.05 -4.26 4.27
N PHE A 112 20.93 -4.68 5.54
CA PHE A 112 20.05 -5.78 5.96
C PHE A 112 19.03 -5.29 6.99
N GLY A 113 17.82 -5.88 6.98
CA GLY A 113 16.79 -5.64 7.98
C GLY A 113 15.79 -6.80 8.05
N ASN A 114 15.24 -7.03 9.24
CA ASN A 114 14.18 -8.02 9.45
C ASN A 114 12.82 -7.33 9.36
N GLN A 115 11.85 -7.98 8.70
CA GLN A 115 10.47 -7.50 8.61
C GLN A 115 9.52 -8.56 9.17
N ALA A 116 8.61 -8.11 10.03
CA ALA A 116 7.45 -8.89 10.46
C ALA A 116 6.18 -8.21 9.92
N VAL A 117 5.25 -9.01 9.40
CA VAL A 117 3.95 -8.53 8.91
C VAL A 117 2.85 -9.33 9.57
N ALA A 118 1.81 -8.63 10.02
CA ALA A 118 0.57 -9.26 10.50
C ALA A 118 -0.41 -9.43 9.34
N ILE A 119 -1.30 -10.42 9.45
CA ILE A 119 -2.41 -10.59 8.51
C ILE A 119 -3.44 -9.48 8.77
N GLY A 120 -3.76 -8.71 7.73
CA GLY A 120 -4.80 -7.68 7.78
C GLY A 120 -6.18 -8.22 7.40
N GLU A 121 -7.19 -7.39 7.63
CA GLU A 121 -8.56 -7.61 7.20
C GLU A 121 -8.75 -7.38 5.69
N VAL A 122 -9.88 -7.87 5.16
CA VAL A 122 -10.31 -7.57 3.79
C VAL A 122 -10.58 -6.06 3.68
N ALA A 123 -9.95 -5.41 2.69
CA ALA A 123 -10.14 -3.98 2.47
C ALA A 123 -11.60 -3.67 2.10
N CYS A 124 -12.22 -2.74 2.81
CA CYS A 124 -13.57 -2.27 2.56
C CYS A 124 -13.62 -0.74 2.40
N PHE A 125 -14.68 -0.25 1.79
CA PHE A 125 -15.03 1.17 1.73
C PHE A 125 -16.38 1.36 2.41
N ASP A 126 -16.42 2.22 3.42
CA ASP A 126 -17.65 2.68 4.06
C ASP A 126 -17.97 4.10 3.55
N PRO A 127 -19.10 4.31 2.84
CA PRO A 127 -19.50 5.63 2.37
C PRO A 127 -19.70 6.67 3.49
N SER A 128 -19.97 6.22 4.72
CA SER A 128 -20.13 7.08 5.89
C SER A 128 -18.80 7.46 6.56
N SER A 129 -17.68 6.87 6.13
CA SER A 129 -16.36 7.18 6.67
C SER A 129 -15.92 8.61 6.37
N CYS A 130 -15.19 9.20 7.32
CA CYS A 130 -14.66 10.55 7.20
C CYS A 130 -13.16 10.53 6.87
N SER A 131 -12.65 11.63 6.34
CA SER A 131 -11.20 11.85 6.23
C SER A 131 -10.60 12.11 7.61
N ARG A 132 -9.30 11.88 7.74
CA ARG A 132 -8.54 12.29 8.94
C ARG A 132 -8.73 13.77 9.26
N ARG A 133 -8.81 14.63 8.24
CA ARG A 133 -8.91 16.09 8.40
C ARG A 133 -10.25 16.49 9.01
N GLU A 134 -11.34 15.90 8.52
CA GLU A 134 -12.69 16.06 9.08
C GLU A 134 -12.75 15.54 10.52
N ALA A 135 -12.20 14.34 10.78
CA ALA A 135 -12.19 13.74 12.13
C ALA A 135 -11.41 14.57 13.16
N LEU A 136 -10.41 15.35 12.71
CA LEU A 136 -9.61 16.23 13.54
C LEU A 136 -10.16 17.67 13.62
N GLY A 137 -11.30 17.97 12.99
CA GLY A 137 -11.90 19.31 13.00
C GLY A 137 -11.07 20.39 12.31
N LEU A 138 -10.19 20.00 11.38
CA LEU A 138 -9.32 20.92 10.66
C LEU A 138 -10.08 21.58 9.49
N PRO A 139 -9.81 22.86 9.15
CA PRO A 139 -10.46 23.56 8.03
C PRO A 139 -10.19 22.81 6.72
N PRO A 140 -10.97 22.96 5.63
CA PRO A 140 -10.67 22.33 4.34
C PRO A 140 -9.22 22.59 3.88
N ALA A 141 -8.66 21.69 3.07
CA ALA A 141 -7.38 21.99 2.43
C ALA A 141 -7.59 23.17 1.47
N ASN A 142 -6.79 24.22 1.64
CA ASN A 142 -6.76 25.32 0.68
C ASN A 142 -6.02 24.79 -0.57
N PHE A 143 -6.73 24.67 -1.69
CA PHE A 143 -6.15 24.35 -2.99
C PHE A 143 -6.05 25.61 -3.84
#